data_AF-A0A7V2S3V9-F1
#
_entry.id   AF-A0A7V2S3V9-F1
#
_cell.length_a   1.000
_cell.length_b   1.000
_cell.length_c   1.000
_cell.angle_alpha   90.00
_cell.angle_beta   90.00
_cell.angle_gamma   90.00
#
_symmetry.space_group_name_H-M   'P 1'
#
loop_
_entity.id
_entity.type
_entity.pdbx_description
1 polymer ?
#
loop_
_entity_poly.entity_id
_entity_poly.type
_entity_poly.pdbx_seq_one_letter_code
_entity_poly.pdbx_strand_id
1 'polypeptide(L)'
;MKYLLIPFLMLAFAGCQSGKQPAREKNSVVVQPLRLTRQEAEKLVKLPLKCIHKEYPNKPGEVLASAKDLKSPRAMHPCFYGCFDWHSAVHGHWSLVKLLKEYPGLKEADTLKRLLKEQISKENIRKEAAYFKPELNHLYERTYGWAWLLKLAAELHTWHTPQARQLEQNLQPLT
;
A
#
# COMPACT_ATOMS: atom_id res chain seq x y z
N MET A 1 16.50 -40.76 58.78
CA MET A 1 15.49 -40.06 57.94
C MET A 1 15.53 -40.68 56.56
N LYS A 2 14.35 -40.96 56.02
CA LYS A 2 14.07 -41.93 54.94
C LYS A 2 14.53 -41.42 53.58
N TYR A 3 15.30 -42.23 52.85
CA TYR A 3 15.55 -42.05 51.42
C TYR A 3 14.31 -42.50 50.65
N LEU A 4 13.67 -41.57 49.94
CA LEU A 4 12.53 -41.85 49.08
C LEU A 4 13.07 -42.30 47.71
N LEU A 5 13.13 -43.61 47.49
CA LEU A 5 13.38 -44.23 46.19
C LEU A 5 12.15 -43.99 45.30
N ILE A 6 12.29 -43.12 44.29
CA ILE A 6 11.30 -42.96 43.22
C ILE A 6 11.64 -43.99 42.13
N PRO A 7 10.77 -44.95 41.80
CA PRO A 7 11.01 -45.84 40.68
C PRO A 7 10.77 -45.08 39.38
N PHE A 8 11.77 -45.11 38.51
CA PHE A 8 11.71 -44.58 37.15
C PHE A 8 10.72 -45.41 36.33
N LEU A 9 9.50 -44.90 36.16
CA LEU A 9 8.48 -45.49 35.30
C LEU A 9 8.94 -45.31 33.84
N MET A 10 9.52 -46.36 33.24
CA MET A 10 9.77 -46.41 31.80
C MET A 10 8.44 -46.30 31.05
N LEU A 11 8.16 -45.12 30.49
CA LEU A 11 7.12 -44.98 29.48
C LEU A 11 7.55 -45.79 28.26
N ALA A 12 6.87 -46.91 28.02
CA ALA A 12 6.97 -47.67 26.79
C ALA A 12 6.56 -46.79 25.61
N PHE A 13 7.48 -46.55 24.69
CA PHE A 13 7.18 -46.00 23.37
C PHE A 13 6.35 -47.04 22.61
N ALA A 14 5.02 -46.91 22.67
CA ALA A 14 4.12 -47.60 21.74
C ALA A 14 4.39 -47.04 20.34
N GLY A 15 5.15 -47.81 19.55
CA GLY A 15 5.43 -47.49 18.15
C GLY A 15 4.13 -47.38 17.35
N CYS A 16 3.93 -46.25 16.68
CA CYS A 16 2.94 -46.14 15.62
C CYS A 16 3.32 -47.13 14.51
N GLN A 17 2.45 -48.12 14.27
CA GLN A 17 2.48 -48.90 13.03
C GLN A 17 2.42 -47.95 11.83
N SER A 18 3.39 -48.05 10.92
CA SER A 18 3.29 -47.40 9.62
C SER A 18 2.24 -48.13 8.78
N GLY A 19 0.96 -47.83 9.01
CA GLY A 19 -0.06 -48.10 8.03
C GLY A 19 0.26 -47.28 6.79
N LYS A 20 0.62 -47.94 5.67
CA LYS A 20 0.74 -47.29 4.36
C LYS A 20 -0.63 -46.68 4.03
N GLN A 21 -0.80 -45.38 4.29
CA GLN A 21 -1.94 -44.66 3.74
C GLN A 21 -1.79 -44.63 2.22
N PRO A 22 -2.86 -44.90 1.45
CA PRO A 22 -2.82 -44.73 0.01
C PRO A 22 -2.47 -43.27 -0.30
N ALA A 23 -1.54 -43.07 -1.24
CA ALA A 23 -1.06 -41.76 -1.62
C ALA A 23 -2.25 -40.89 -2.04
N ARG A 24 -2.57 -39.87 -1.23
CA ARG A 24 -3.58 -38.86 -1.55
C ARG A 24 -3.06 -38.10 -2.78
N GLU A 25 -3.70 -38.28 -3.92
CA GLU A 25 -3.45 -37.48 -5.12
C GLU A 25 -3.60 -36.00 -4.74
N LYS A 26 -2.47 -35.31 -4.65
CA LYS A 26 -2.46 -33.86 -4.50
C LYS A 26 -2.83 -33.30 -5.87
N ASN A 27 -4.12 -33.11 -6.10
CA ASN A 27 -4.60 -32.27 -7.20
C ASN A 27 -4.08 -30.84 -6.97
N SER A 28 -2.86 -30.56 -7.43
CA SER A 28 -2.30 -29.23 -7.45
C SER A 28 -3.06 -28.44 -8.52
N VAL A 29 -4.00 -27.62 -8.08
CA VAL A 29 -4.65 -26.64 -8.97
C VAL A 29 -3.56 -25.67 -9.43
N VAL A 30 -3.22 -25.73 -10.72
CA VAL A 30 -2.34 -24.74 -11.34
C VAL A 30 -3.14 -23.45 -11.49
N VAL A 31 -2.99 -22.53 -10.54
CA VAL A 31 -3.57 -21.19 -10.64
C VAL A 31 -2.77 -20.40 -11.67
N GLN A 32 -3.37 -20.14 -12.83
CA GLN A 32 -2.75 -19.22 -13.79
C GLN A 32 -2.71 -17.81 -13.21
N PRO A 33 -1.62 -17.05 -13.43
CA PRO A 33 -1.54 -15.67 -12.95
C PRO A 33 -2.61 -14.82 -13.63
N LEU A 34 -3.36 -14.07 -12.83
CA LEU A 34 -4.37 -13.13 -13.31
C LEU A 34 -3.71 -12.09 -14.22
N ARG A 35 -4.18 -11.97 -15.46
CA ARG A 35 -3.80 -10.90 -16.39
C ARG A 35 -5.04 -10.11 -16.77
N LEU A 36 -4.96 -8.80 -16.61
CA LEU A 36 -6.06 -7.92 -17.02
C LEU A 36 -6.02 -7.73 -18.53
N THR A 37 -7.20 -7.68 -19.14
CA THR A 37 -7.36 -7.11 -20.47
C THR A 37 -7.24 -5.59 -20.38
N ARG A 38 -6.94 -4.95 -21.52
CA ARG A 38 -6.95 -3.48 -21.61
C ARG A 38 -8.30 -2.88 -21.19
N GLN A 39 -9.41 -3.53 -21.57
CA GLN A 39 -10.74 -3.04 -21.22
C GLN A 39 -11.01 -3.11 -19.70
N GLU A 40 -10.49 -4.12 -19.02
CA GLU A 40 -10.55 -4.21 -17.55
C GLU A 40 -9.66 -3.16 -16.89
N ALA A 41 -8.46 -2.92 -17.42
CA ALA A 41 -7.60 -1.83 -16.97
C ALA A 41 -8.29 -0.45 -17.12
N GLU A 42 -8.95 -0.20 -18.25
CA GLU A 42 -9.76 1.03 -18.47
C GLU A 42 -10.92 1.15 -17.46
N LYS A 43 -11.52 0.04 -17.03
CA LYS A 43 -12.53 0.06 -15.96
C LYS A 43 -11.92 0.37 -14.60
N LEU A 44 -10.78 -0.24 -14.27
CA LEU A 44 -10.11 -0.07 -12.98
C LEU A 44 -9.58 1.35 -12.77
N VAL A 45 -9.07 1.99 -13.82
CA VAL A 45 -8.62 3.40 -13.79
C VAL A 45 -9.69 4.35 -13.25
N LYS A 46 -10.97 4.07 -13.52
CA LYS A 46 -12.09 4.93 -13.10
C LYS A 46 -12.29 4.97 -11.59
N LEU A 47 -11.86 3.94 -10.86
CA LEU A 47 -12.04 3.84 -9.42
C LEU A 47 -11.24 4.93 -8.66
N PRO A 48 -9.90 5.00 -8.77
CA PRO A 48 -9.14 6.08 -8.14
C PRO A 48 -9.48 7.45 -8.73
N LEU A 49 -9.74 7.57 -10.04
CA LEU A 49 -10.14 8.84 -10.66
C LEU A 49 -11.42 9.44 -10.05
N LYS A 50 -12.36 8.61 -9.60
CA LYS A 50 -13.60 9.08 -8.97
C LYS A 50 -13.34 9.79 -7.64
N CYS A 51 -12.22 9.53 -6.98
CA CYS A 51 -11.98 10.01 -5.62
C CYS A 51 -10.72 10.85 -5.44
N ILE A 52 -9.74 10.79 -6.34
CA ILE A 52 -8.42 11.41 -6.17
C ILE A 52 -8.43 12.92 -5.95
N HIS A 53 -9.46 13.64 -6.42
CA HIS A 53 -9.66 15.08 -6.15
C HIS A 53 -10.83 15.38 -5.21
N LYS A 54 -11.52 14.35 -4.71
CA LYS A 54 -12.69 14.48 -3.85
C LYS A 54 -12.25 14.57 -2.39
N GLU A 55 -12.34 15.76 -1.82
CA GLU A 55 -11.87 16.04 -0.45
C GLU A 55 -12.80 15.52 0.64
N TYR A 56 -14.10 15.36 0.39
CA TYR A 56 -15.08 14.91 1.40
C TYR A 56 -16.06 13.87 0.84
N PRO A 57 -16.53 12.91 1.65
CA PRO A 57 -16.13 12.65 3.05
C PRO A 57 -14.69 12.12 3.13
N ASN A 58 -13.99 12.48 4.21
CA ASN A 58 -12.62 12.03 4.49
C ASN A 58 -12.44 11.72 5.99
N LYS A 59 -11.65 10.70 6.29
CA LYS A 59 -11.28 10.25 7.62
C LYS A 59 -9.80 10.60 7.85
N PRO A 60 -9.48 11.81 8.35
CA PRO A 60 -8.10 12.28 8.45
C PRO A 60 -7.27 11.48 9.45
N GLY A 61 -7.86 11.00 10.55
CA GLY A 61 -7.17 10.13 11.52
C GLY A 61 -6.03 10.80 12.29
N GLU A 62 -5.99 12.14 12.29
CA GLU A 62 -4.98 12.94 12.98
C GLU A 62 -5.21 13.03 14.50
N VAL A 63 -4.13 13.32 15.22
CA VAL A 63 -4.18 13.70 16.64
C VAL A 63 -4.00 15.21 16.73
N LEU A 64 -4.94 15.90 17.36
CA LEU A 64 -4.91 17.36 17.50
C LEU A 64 -4.24 17.75 18.82
N ALA A 65 -3.15 18.51 18.78
CA ALA A 65 -2.54 19.09 19.98
C ALA A 65 -3.30 20.35 20.42
N SER A 66 -3.86 21.08 19.46
CA SER A 66 -4.61 22.31 19.68
C SER A 66 -5.61 22.55 18.56
N ALA A 67 -6.49 23.56 18.74
CA ALA A 67 -7.41 23.99 17.70
C ALA A 67 -6.72 24.46 16.40
N LYS A 68 -5.42 24.80 16.43
CA LYS A 68 -4.65 25.20 15.24
C LYS A 68 -4.34 24.03 14.31
N ASP A 69 -4.43 22.80 14.82
CA ASP A 69 -4.16 21.59 14.04
C ASP A 69 -5.38 21.19 13.21
N LEU A 70 -6.57 21.68 13.56
CA LEU A 70 -7.81 21.43 12.83
C LEU A 70 -7.75 22.07 11.43
N LYS A 71 -7.36 21.27 10.45
CA LYS A 71 -7.17 21.67 9.06
C LYS A 71 -8.04 20.82 8.13
N SER A 72 -8.25 21.30 6.90
CA SER A 72 -8.91 20.48 5.88
C SER A 72 -7.98 19.36 5.41
N PRO A 73 -8.51 18.22 4.89
CA PRO A 73 -7.67 17.17 4.33
C PRO A 73 -6.70 17.67 3.26
N ARG A 74 -7.13 18.58 2.38
CA ARG A 74 -6.26 19.19 1.36
C ARG A 74 -5.16 20.07 1.95
N ALA A 75 -5.45 20.79 3.03
CA ALA A 75 -4.45 21.61 3.70
C ALA A 75 -3.37 20.77 4.39
N MET A 76 -3.74 19.59 4.92
CA MET A 76 -2.79 18.67 5.58
C MET A 76 -2.00 17.84 4.58
N HIS A 77 -2.68 17.27 3.59
CA HIS A 77 -2.15 16.26 2.68
C HIS A 77 -2.39 16.64 1.22
N PRO A 78 -1.77 17.70 0.68
CA PRO A 78 -2.11 18.24 -0.63
C PRO A 78 -1.83 17.29 -1.80
N CYS A 79 -1.02 16.25 -1.63
CA CYS A 79 -0.82 15.19 -2.64
C CYS A 79 -1.83 14.05 -2.46
N PHE A 80 -2.23 13.76 -1.22
CA PHE A 80 -2.98 12.57 -0.84
C PHE A 80 -4.28 12.88 -0.07
N TYR A 81 -4.92 14.01 -0.38
CA TYR A 81 -6.16 14.45 0.28
C TYR A 81 -7.43 13.80 -0.26
N GLY A 82 -7.36 13.32 -1.50
CA GLY A 82 -8.50 12.70 -2.15
C GLY A 82 -8.88 11.37 -1.50
N CYS A 83 -10.00 10.81 -1.94
CA CYS A 83 -10.49 9.53 -1.43
C CYS A 83 -10.86 9.58 0.06
N PHE A 84 -11.18 8.42 0.61
CA PHE A 84 -11.77 8.35 1.95
C PHE A 84 -10.75 8.65 3.06
N ASP A 85 -9.47 8.35 2.85
CA ASP A 85 -8.38 8.63 3.79
C ASP A 85 -7.04 8.66 3.03
N TRP A 86 -5.98 9.06 3.73
CA TRP A 86 -4.64 9.23 3.18
C TRP A 86 -4.12 7.95 2.52
N HIS A 87 -4.20 6.80 3.20
CA HIS A 87 -3.69 5.54 2.62
C HIS A 87 -4.48 5.11 1.38
N SER A 88 -5.80 5.34 1.34
CA SER A 88 -6.62 5.06 0.15
C SER A 88 -6.20 5.95 -1.01
N ALA A 89 -5.86 7.21 -0.75
CA ALA A 89 -5.33 8.13 -1.75
C ALA A 89 -3.99 7.63 -2.30
N VAL A 90 -3.04 7.26 -1.42
CA VAL A 90 -1.72 6.74 -1.81
C VAL A 90 -1.86 5.44 -2.62
N HIS A 91 -2.72 4.52 -2.17
CA HIS A 91 -3.06 3.30 -2.90
C HIS A 91 -3.65 3.60 -4.29
N GLY A 92 -4.55 4.58 -4.39
CA GLY A 92 -5.11 5.04 -5.66
C GLY A 92 -4.04 5.57 -6.62
N HIS A 93 -3.08 6.35 -6.12
CA HIS A 93 -1.94 6.83 -6.91
C HIS A 93 -1.06 5.68 -7.38
N TRP A 94 -0.71 4.72 -6.50
CA TRP A 94 0.03 3.52 -6.89
C TRP A 94 -0.70 2.74 -7.97
N SER A 95 -2.02 2.52 -7.82
CA SER A 95 -2.83 1.80 -8.80
C SER A 95 -2.82 2.48 -10.16
N LEU A 96 -2.91 3.82 -10.21
CA LEU A 96 -2.81 4.58 -11.45
C LEU A 96 -1.44 4.44 -12.12
N VAL A 97 -0.35 4.54 -11.35
CA VAL A 97 1.02 4.32 -11.87
C VAL A 97 1.17 2.89 -12.39
N LYS A 98 0.67 1.90 -11.65
CA LYS A 98 0.71 0.49 -12.03
C LYS A 98 0.01 0.24 -13.36
N LEU A 99 -1.22 0.74 -13.49
CA LEU A 99 -2.04 0.59 -14.69
C LEU A 99 -1.44 1.33 -15.88
N LEU A 100 -0.92 2.55 -15.69
CA LEU A 100 -0.21 3.29 -16.74
C LEU A 100 1.03 2.57 -17.25
N LYS A 101 1.80 1.98 -16.34
CA LYS A 101 3.03 1.26 -16.67
C LYS A 101 2.74 -0.04 -17.44
N GLU A 102 1.75 -0.81 -17.00
CA GLU A 102 1.41 -2.10 -17.64
C GLU A 102 0.59 -1.93 -18.92
N TYR A 103 -0.23 -0.89 -19.00
CA TYR A 103 -1.12 -0.62 -20.12
C TYR A 103 -0.90 0.80 -20.65
N PRO A 104 0.26 1.10 -21.30
CA PRO A 104 0.60 2.45 -21.75
C PRO A 104 -0.39 3.02 -22.77
N GLY A 105 -1.18 2.16 -23.43
CA GLY A 105 -2.19 2.54 -24.40
C GLY A 105 -3.55 2.94 -23.82
N LEU A 106 -3.74 3.02 -22.49
CA LEU A 106 -5.03 3.43 -21.89
C LEU A 106 -5.58 4.72 -22.51
N LYS A 107 -6.91 4.82 -22.66
CA LYS A 107 -7.56 6.02 -23.22
C LYS A 107 -7.26 7.26 -22.38
N GLU A 108 -7.19 7.09 -21.06
CA GLU A 108 -6.93 8.14 -20.09
C GLU A 108 -5.42 8.40 -19.87
N ALA A 109 -4.51 7.75 -20.61
CA ALA A 109 -3.09 7.74 -20.29
C ALA A 109 -2.49 9.16 -20.10
N ASP A 110 -2.77 10.09 -21.01
CA ASP A 110 -2.23 11.45 -20.91
C ASP A 110 -2.90 12.27 -19.78
N THR A 111 -4.17 12.00 -19.49
CA THR A 111 -4.87 12.59 -18.34
C THR A 111 -4.24 12.12 -17.04
N LEU A 112 -3.97 10.82 -16.90
CA LEU A 112 -3.33 10.25 -15.72
C LEU A 112 -1.90 10.77 -15.55
N LYS A 113 -1.13 10.91 -16.63
CA LYS A 113 0.20 11.51 -16.59
C LYS A 113 0.15 12.95 -16.09
N ARG A 114 -0.77 13.80 -16.60
CA ARG A 114 -0.90 15.18 -16.11
C ARG A 114 -1.31 15.22 -14.64
N LEU A 115 -2.28 14.40 -14.26
CA LEU A 115 -2.76 14.31 -12.87
C LEU A 115 -1.63 13.93 -11.91
N LEU A 116 -0.88 12.87 -12.21
CA LEU A 116 0.22 12.42 -11.36
C LEU A 116 1.31 13.49 -11.23
N LYS A 117 1.60 14.24 -12.30
CA LYS A 117 2.56 15.36 -12.28
C LYS A 117 2.08 16.51 -11.40
N GLU A 118 0.79 16.79 -11.40
CA GLU A 118 0.16 17.82 -10.56
C GLU A 118 0.15 17.42 -9.08
N GLN A 119 -0.34 16.21 -8.77
CA GLN A 119 -0.47 15.72 -7.40
C GLN A 119 0.90 15.47 -6.75
N ILE A 120 1.78 14.71 -7.40
CA ILE A 120 3.14 14.37 -6.93
C ILE A 120 4.14 15.47 -7.35
N SER A 121 3.73 16.73 -7.17
CA SER A 121 4.58 17.89 -7.41
C SER A 121 5.58 18.08 -6.26
N LYS A 122 6.72 18.71 -6.55
CA LYS A 122 7.72 19.05 -5.54
C LYS A 122 7.14 19.89 -4.40
N GLU A 123 6.17 20.75 -4.68
CA GLU A 123 5.53 21.59 -3.68
C GLU A 123 4.62 20.77 -2.75
N ASN A 124 3.75 19.93 -3.34
CA ASN A 124 2.83 19.10 -2.55
C ASN A 124 3.59 18.11 -1.68
N ILE A 125 4.61 17.41 -2.22
CA ILE A 125 5.40 16.46 -1.43
C ILE A 125 6.16 17.14 -0.30
N ARG A 126 6.66 18.37 -0.46
CA ARG A 126 7.29 19.10 0.65
C ARG A 126 6.31 19.37 1.78
N LYS A 127 5.04 19.68 1.47
CA LYS A 127 3.98 19.88 2.46
C LYS A 127 3.61 18.55 3.15
N GLU A 128 3.50 17.46 2.39
CA GLU A 128 3.33 16.10 2.95
C GLU A 128 4.47 15.75 3.91
N ALA A 129 5.73 15.93 3.51
CA ALA A 129 6.88 15.62 4.35
C ALA A 129 6.95 16.51 5.61
N ALA A 130 6.49 17.77 5.49
CA ALA A 130 6.41 18.67 6.65
C ALA A 130 5.38 18.20 7.69
N TYR A 131 4.31 17.53 7.28
CA TYR A 131 3.29 16.99 8.18
C TYR A 131 3.87 15.99 9.19
N PHE A 132 4.88 15.21 8.81
CA PHE A 132 5.50 14.18 9.67
C PHE A 132 6.61 14.71 10.59
N LYS A 133 6.96 16.00 10.52
CA LYS A 133 8.03 16.59 11.35
C LYS A 133 7.67 16.73 12.83
N PRO A 134 6.44 17.16 13.21
CA PRO A 134 6.03 17.20 14.61
C PRO A 134 6.01 15.79 15.21
N GLU A 135 6.42 15.65 16.48
CA GLU A 135 6.51 14.36 17.17
C GLU A 135 5.18 13.59 17.17
N LEU A 136 4.06 14.29 17.35
CA LEU A 136 2.71 13.70 17.37
C LEU A 136 2.32 13.05 16.03
N ASN A 137 2.89 13.50 14.91
CA ASN A 137 2.53 13.01 13.58
C ASN A 137 3.49 11.92 13.08
N HIS A 138 4.59 11.65 13.77
CA HIS A 138 5.64 10.74 13.30
C HIS A 138 5.15 9.30 13.05
N LEU A 139 4.14 8.87 13.82
CA LEU A 139 3.54 7.53 13.71
C LEU A 139 2.30 7.47 12.82
N TYR A 140 1.88 8.60 12.24
CA TYR A 140 0.69 8.66 11.39
C TYR A 140 0.78 7.64 10.23
N GLU A 141 -0.29 6.88 10.04
CA GLU A 141 -0.43 5.85 8.99
C GLU A 141 0.64 4.75 9.01
N ARG A 142 1.40 4.60 10.10
CA ARG A 142 2.30 3.47 10.28
C ARG A 142 1.51 2.25 10.77
N THR A 143 1.66 1.07 10.18
CA THR A 143 2.53 0.73 9.04
C THR A 143 1.80 0.73 7.68
N TYR A 144 0.46 0.68 7.67
CA TYR A 144 -0.32 0.34 6.48
C TYR A 144 -0.23 1.38 5.35
N GLY A 145 -0.44 2.67 5.65
CA GLY A 145 -0.31 3.72 4.63
C GLY A 145 1.13 3.82 4.09
N TRP A 146 2.13 3.65 4.96
CA TRP A 146 3.53 3.63 4.55
C TRP A 146 3.87 2.46 3.63
N ALA A 147 3.24 1.29 3.81
CA ALA A 147 3.40 0.19 2.88
C ALA A 147 2.95 0.58 1.45
N TRP A 148 1.83 1.29 1.32
CA TRP A 148 1.36 1.79 0.02
C TRP A 148 2.28 2.87 -0.56
N LEU A 149 2.81 3.75 0.28
CA LEU A 149 3.76 4.78 -0.15
C LEU A 149 5.04 4.15 -0.71
N LEU A 150 5.58 3.14 -0.02
CA LEU A 150 6.75 2.41 -0.50
C LEU A 150 6.46 1.59 -1.76
N LYS A 151 5.23 1.04 -1.90
CA LYS A 151 4.78 0.41 -3.15
C LYS A 151 4.69 1.40 -4.30
N LEU A 152 4.19 2.62 -4.06
CA LEU A 152 4.18 3.71 -5.04
C LEU A 152 5.60 4.05 -5.49
N ALA A 153 6.51 4.24 -4.54
CA ALA A 153 7.92 4.54 -4.82
C ALA A 153 8.59 3.43 -5.63
N ALA A 154 8.40 2.17 -5.24
CA ALA A 154 8.92 1.02 -5.97
C ALA A 154 8.35 0.90 -7.40
N GLU A 155 7.07 1.23 -7.59
CA GLU A 155 6.46 1.21 -8.92
C GLU A 155 7.03 2.32 -9.82
N LEU A 156 7.22 3.53 -9.28
CA LEU A 156 7.90 4.63 -9.98
C LEU A 156 9.35 4.28 -10.32
N HIS A 157 10.09 3.69 -9.38
CA HIS A 157 11.48 3.28 -9.54
C HIS A 157 11.68 2.32 -10.72
N THR A 158 10.74 1.40 -10.89
CA THR A 158 10.78 0.37 -11.95
C THR A 158 10.05 0.80 -13.24
N TRP A 159 9.45 1.99 -13.27
CA TRP A 159 8.83 2.53 -14.48
C TRP A 159 9.82 3.41 -15.26
N HIS A 160 10.50 2.86 -16.26
CA HIS A 160 11.62 3.54 -16.94
C HIS A 160 11.16 4.62 -17.95
N THR A 161 10.63 5.74 -17.45
CA THR A 161 10.23 6.91 -18.25
C THR A 161 10.74 8.21 -17.62
N PRO A 162 10.97 9.28 -18.41
CA PRO A 162 11.39 10.57 -17.86
C PRO A 162 10.43 11.12 -16.80
N GLN A 163 9.12 10.94 -17.02
CA GLN A 163 8.11 11.35 -16.06
C GLN A 163 8.22 10.57 -14.75
N ALA A 164 8.37 9.24 -14.80
CA ALA A 164 8.50 8.45 -13.58
C ALA A 164 9.73 8.86 -12.75
N ARG A 165 10.86 9.19 -13.40
CA ARG A 165 12.06 9.70 -12.72
C ARG A 165 11.82 11.04 -12.05
N GLN A 166 11.09 11.94 -12.71
CA GLN A 166 10.68 13.21 -12.12
C GLN A 166 9.79 13.01 -10.89
N LEU A 167 8.77 12.14 -10.99
CA LEU A 167 7.85 11.86 -9.89
C LEU A 167 8.57 11.18 -8.71
N GLU A 168 9.43 10.21 -8.99
CA GLU A 168 10.26 9.54 -7.99
C GLU A 168 11.17 10.53 -7.26
N GLN A 169 11.86 11.42 -8.00
CA GLN A 169 12.70 12.45 -7.40
C GLN A 169 11.89 13.41 -6.51
N ASN A 170 10.67 13.76 -6.93
CA ASN A 170 9.79 14.58 -6.10
C ASN A 170 9.34 13.84 -4.83
N LEU A 171 9.15 12.52 -4.87
CA LEU A 171 8.65 11.69 -3.77
C LEU A 171 9.70 11.41 -2.68
N GLN A 172 11.00 11.53 -3.00
CA GLN A 172 12.13 11.26 -2.09
C GLN A 172 12.01 11.82 -0.65
N PRO A 173 11.44 13.02 -0.39
CA PRO A 173 11.27 13.49 0.99
C PRO A 173 10.42 12.58 1.89
N LEU A 174 9.66 11.64 1.32
CA LEU A 174 8.82 10.68 2.02
C LEU A 174 9.36 9.24 2.01
N THR A 175 10.45 8.95 1.28
CA THR A 175 10.91 7.57 1.00
C THR A 175 12.43 7.48 0.97
#